data_AF-A0A5C7FSI2-F1
#
_entry.id   AF-A0A5C7FSI2-F1
#
_cell.length_a   1.000
_cell.length_b   1.000
_cell.length_c   1.000
_cell.angle_alpha   90.00
_cell.angle_beta   90.00
_cell.angle_gamma   90.00
#
_symmetry.space_group_name_H-M   'P 1'
#
loop_
_entity.id
_entity.type
_entity.pdbx_description
1 polymer ?
#
loop_
_entity_poly.entity_id
_entity_poly.type
_entity_poly.pdbx_seq_one_letter_code
_entity_poly.pdbx_strand_id
1 'polypeptide(L)'
;MASWGQADYIGSVKFEDVIYVLARSKGISRTRLLWLRKRIWWGLNDRYRSCQDGSPIPDVPIWPQALERSNMEAILDMLRDGDGNPSDMIEQGELLRQLGRFDEAIAVLKAVPADGHSEVRAVKIERLARSGDSQVRELHPATW
;
A
#
# COMPACT_ATOMS: atom_id res chain seq x y z
N MET A 1 -4.70 -4.36 -36.41
CA MET A 1 -4.64 -4.06 -34.97
C MET A 1 -5.08 -5.32 -34.24
N ALA A 2 -4.17 -6.01 -33.54
CA ALA A 2 -4.54 -7.20 -32.77
C ALA A 2 -5.55 -6.80 -31.68
N SER A 3 -6.71 -7.46 -31.63
CA SER A 3 -7.69 -7.24 -30.57
C SER A 3 -7.09 -7.73 -29.26
N TRP A 4 -7.19 -6.92 -28.20
CA TRP A 4 -6.65 -7.23 -26.86
C TRP A 4 -7.03 -8.64 -26.32
N GLY A 5 -8.09 -9.27 -26.81
CA GLY A 5 -8.50 -10.64 -26.46
C GLY A 5 -7.65 -11.79 -27.03
N GLN A 6 -6.63 -11.51 -27.86
CA GLN A 6 -5.70 -12.51 -28.41
C GLN A 6 -4.25 -12.34 -27.94
N ALA A 7 -3.99 -11.43 -26.98
CA ALA A 7 -2.65 -11.26 -26.46
C ALA A 7 -2.27 -12.45 -25.58
N ASP A 8 -1.13 -13.09 -25.86
CA ASP A 8 -0.58 -14.15 -25.03
C ASP A 8 -0.29 -13.61 -23.62
N TYR A 9 -0.66 -14.39 -22.61
CA TYR A 9 -0.28 -14.09 -21.24
C TYR A 9 1.23 -14.29 -21.09
N ILE A 10 1.96 -13.18 -20.96
CA ILE A 10 3.43 -13.19 -20.85
C ILE A 10 3.94 -13.46 -19.42
N GLY A 11 3.05 -13.60 -18.44
CA GLY A 11 3.40 -13.85 -17.03
C GLY A 11 2.98 -12.75 -16.07
N SER A 12 3.21 -12.99 -14.78
CA SER A 12 2.97 -12.01 -13.71
C SER A 12 4.23 -11.19 -13.45
N VAL A 13 4.05 -9.91 -13.09
CA VAL A 13 5.16 -9.03 -12.70
C VAL A 13 5.73 -9.53 -11.37
N LYS A 14 7.01 -9.94 -11.38
CA LYS A 14 7.70 -10.43 -10.17
C LYS A 14 8.25 -9.28 -9.35
N PHE A 15 8.49 -9.53 -8.06
CA PHE A 15 9.04 -8.52 -7.15
C PHE A 15 10.42 -8.02 -7.60
N GLU A 16 11.26 -8.92 -8.11
CA GLU A 16 12.59 -8.63 -8.64
C GLU A 16 12.53 -7.71 -9.87
N ASP A 17 11.54 -7.91 -10.74
CA ASP A 17 11.32 -7.05 -11.91
C ASP A 17 10.97 -5.62 -11.49
N VAL A 18 10.13 -5.48 -10.46
CA VAL A 18 9.73 -4.17 -9.92
C VAL A 18 10.94 -3.45 -9.33
N ILE A 19 11.77 -4.13 -8.53
CA ILE A 19 13.01 -3.55 -7.99
C ILE A 19 13.97 -3.17 -9.13
N TYR A 20 14.15 -4.06 -10.11
CA TYR A 20 15.04 -3.83 -11.24
C TYR A 20 14.67 -2.56 -12.02
N VAL A 21 13.37 -2.37 -12.29
CA VAL A 21 12.84 -1.20 -12.98
C VAL A 21 12.92 0.05 -12.10
N LEU A 22 12.59 -0.05 -10.80
CA LEU A 22 12.68 1.08 -9.86
C LEU A 22 14.11 1.64 -9.78
N ALA A 23 15.11 0.77 -9.75
CA ALA A 23 16.53 1.15 -9.74
C ALA A 23 16.98 1.86 -11.03
N ARG A 24 16.20 1.76 -12.12
CA ARG A 24 16.46 2.37 -13.44
C ARG A 24 15.42 3.42 -13.81
N SER A 25 14.78 4.02 -12.81
CA SER A 25 13.58 4.87 -12.97
C SER A 25 13.78 6.22 -13.66
N LYS A 26 14.94 6.48 -14.28
CA LYS A 26 15.19 7.72 -15.01
C LYS A 26 14.19 7.87 -16.16
N GLY A 27 13.40 8.95 -16.14
CA GLY A 27 12.39 9.23 -17.16
C GLY A 27 11.07 8.48 -16.99
N ILE A 28 10.87 7.73 -15.90
CA ILE A 28 9.57 7.13 -15.56
C ILE A 28 8.64 8.23 -15.03
N SER A 29 7.39 8.26 -15.49
CA SER A 29 6.39 9.22 -15.00
C SER A 29 6.09 9.01 -13.52
N ARG A 30 5.71 10.09 -12.83
CA ARG A 30 5.35 10.07 -11.40
C ARG A 30 4.33 8.97 -11.06
N THR A 31 3.28 8.83 -11.87
CA THR A 31 2.24 7.81 -11.68
C THR A 31 2.79 6.39 -11.77
N ARG A 32 3.67 6.10 -12.75
CA ARG A 32 4.30 4.78 -12.89
C ARG A 32 5.28 4.51 -11.75
N LEU A 33 6.02 5.52 -11.32
CA LEU A 33 6.92 5.40 -10.17
C LEU A 33 6.14 5.08 -8.89
N LEU A 34 5.01 5.77 -8.65
CA LEU A 34 4.13 5.52 -7.52
C LEU A 34 3.62 4.08 -7.56
N TRP A 35 3.17 3.62 -8.74
CA TRP A 35 2.71 2.24 -8.93
C TRP A 35 3.79 1.20 -8.57
N LEU A 36 5.03 1.37 -9.06
CA LEU A 36 6.14 0.47 -8.73
C LEU A 36 6.40 0.42 -7.22
N ARG A 37 6.44 1.59 -6.58
CA ARG A 37 6.70 1.70 -5.14
C ARG A 37 5.57 1.08 -4.31
N LYS A 38 4.31 1.33 -4.65
CA LYS A 38 3.14 0.70 -4.02
C LYS A 38 3.17 -0.82 -4.18
N ARG A 39 3.64 -1.34 -5.33
CA ARG A 39 3.77 -2.79 -5.55
C ARG A 39 4.79 -3.42 -4.61
N ILE A 40 5.93 -2.76 -4.39
CA ILE A 40 6.91 -3.20 -3.39
C ILE A 40 6.31 -3.17 -1.98
N TRP A 41 5.68 -2.05 -1.61
CA TRP A 41 5.04 -1.89 -0.29
C TRP A 41 4.00 -2.97 -0.01
N TRP A 42 3.12 -3.27 -0.97
CA TRP A 42 2.14 -4.34 -0.81
C TRP A 42 2.78 -5.72 -0.74
N GLY A 43 3.70 -6.04 -1.63
CA GLY A 43 4.35 -7.35 -1.66
C GLY A 43 5.12 -7.66 -0.38
N LEU A 44 5.71 -6.66 0.27
CA LEU A 44 6.40 -6.87 1.55
C LEU A 44 5.43 -7.06 2.71
N ASN A 45 4.28 -6.40 2.69
CA ASN A 45 3.25 -6.52 3.72
C ASN A 45 2.44 -7.82 3.64
N ASP A 46 2.60 -8.61 2.57
CA ASP A 46 2.00 -9.94 2.48
C ASP A 46 2.50 -10.88 3.60
N ARG A 47 3.64 -10.57 4.26
CA ARG A 47 4.11 -11.29 5.47
C ARG A 47 3.16 -11.21 6.66
N TYR A 48 2.24 -10.25 6.66
CA TYR A 48 1.25 -10.04 7.71
C TYR A 48 -0.16 -10.50 7.31
N ARG A 49 -0.31 -11.04 6.09
CA ARG A 49 -1.59 -11.47 5.54
C ARG A 49 -1.68 -12.99 5.50
N SER A 50 -2.93 -13.47 5.46
CA SER A 50 -3.24 -14.89 5.34
C SER A 50 -3.98 -15.17 4.03
N CYS A 51 -3.82 -16.39 3.53
CA CYS A 51 -4.66 -17.01 2.53
C CYS A 51 -6.09 -17.23 3.08
N GLN A 52 -7.02 -17.60 2.20
CA GLN A 52 -8.43 -17.85 2.59
C GLN A 52 -8.60 -18.96 3.62
N ASP A 53 -7.67 -19.91 3.68
CA ASP A 53 -7.62 -21.00 4.65
C ASP A 53 -6.95 -20.61 5.98
N GLY A 54 -6.55 -19.34 6.12
CA GLY A 54 -5.86 -18.80 7.29
C GLY A 54 -4.34 -19.03 7.30
N SER A 55 -3.80 -19.81 6.35
CA SER A 55 -2.35 -20.03 6.25
C SER A 55 -1.62 -18.74 5.85
N PRO A 56 -0.37 -18.51 6.30
CA PRO A 56 0.42 -17.36 5.84
C PRO A 56 0.64 -17.39 4.32
N ILE A 57 0.74 -16.23 3.69
CA ILE A 57 1.14 -16.17 2.27
C ILE A 57 2.59 -16.68 2.13
N PRO A 58 2.85 -17.71 1.29
CA PRO A 58 4.20 -18.24 1.09
C PRO A 58 5.07 -17.27 0.26
N ASP A 59 6.39 -17.46 0.33
CA ASP A 59 7.38 -16.80 -0.54
C ASP A 59 7.33 -15.27 -0.57
N VAL A 60 7.02 -14.65 0.57
CA VAL A 60 7.05 -13.19 0.70
C VAL A 60 8.47 -12.67 0.49
N PRO A 61 8.67 -11.68 -0.40
CA PRO A 61 10.00 -11.16 -0.68
C PRO A 61 10.66 -10.53 0.57
N ILE A 62 11.98 -10.63 0.59
CA ILE A 62 12.82 -10.00 1.62
C ILE A 62 13.46 -8.74 1.02
N TRP A 63 13.37 -7.62 1.73
CA TRP A 63 14.04 -6.38 1.35
C TRP A 63 14.64 -5.72 2.59
N PRO A 64 15.82 -5.05 2.49
CA PRO A 64 16.43 -4.40 3.65
C PRO A 64 15.47 -3.40 4.31
N GLN A 65 15.27 -3.50 5.62
CA GLN A 65 14.29 -2.70 6.37
C GLN A 65 14.47 -1.18 6.16
N ALA A 66 15.72 -0.72 6.04
CA ALA A 66 16.01 0.69 5.74
C ALA A 66 15.46 1.12 4.36
N LEU A 67 15.51 0.24 3.35
CA LEU A 67 14.93 0.47 2.04
C LEU A 67 13.40 0.36 2.06
N GLU A 68 12.84 -0.59 2.83
CA GLU A 68 11.39 -0.68 3.05
C GLU A 68 10.86 0.65 3.61
N ARG A 69 11.52 1.17 4.66
CA ARG A 69 11.18 2.44 5.29
C ARG A 69 11.31 3.62 4.33
N SER A 70 12.44 3.73 3.64
CA SER A 70 12.67 4.79 2.65
C SER A 70 11.65 4.76 1.52
N ASN A 71 11.21 3.56 1.09
CA ASN A 71 10.16 3.43 0.09
C ASN A 71 8.80 3.89 0.62
N MET A 72 8.44 3.57 1.86
CA MET A 72 7.20 4.06 2.48
C MET A 72 7.20 5.60 2.60
N GLU A 73 8.31 6.20 3.00
CA GLU A 73 8.47 7.66 3.05
C GLU A 73 8.32 8.29 1.67
N ALA A 74 8.94 7.70 0.63
CA ALA A 74 8.79 8.18 -0.74
C ALA A 74 7.36 8.07 -1.28
N ILE A 75 6.63 6.99 -0.94
CA ILE A 75 5.21 6.88 -1.31
C ILE A 75 4.40 7.98 -0.61
N LEU A 76 4.62 8.17 0.70
CA LEU A 76 3.92 9.17 1.49
C LEU A 76 4.07 10.58 0.90
N ASP A 77 5.30 10.97 0.53
CA ASP A 77 5.54 12.27 -0.13
C ASP A 77 4.81 12.34 -1.48
N MET A 78 4.84 11.27 -2.27
CA MET A 78 4.12 11.22 -3.54
C MET A 78 2.58 11.27 -3.39
N LEU A 79 2.02 10.80 -2.29
CA LEU A 79 0.59 10.90 -2.03
C LEU A 79 0.20 12.30 -1.53
N ARG A 80 1.09 12.98 -0.79
CA ARG A 80 0.86 14.34 -0.27
C ARG A 80 0.74 15.40 -1.37
N ASP A 81 1.50 15.29 -2.46
CA ASP A 81 1.34 16.22 -3.59
C ASP A 81 0.20 15.86 -4.56
N GLY A 82 -0.62 14.85 -4.23
CA GLY A 82 -1.77 14.45 -5.05
C GLY A 82 -3.02 15.30 -4.79
N ASP A 83 -4.10 15.02 -5.52
CA ASP A 83 -5.38 15.76 -5.44
C ASP A 83 -6.20 15.48 -4.16
N GLY A 84 -5.63 14.76 -3.18
CA GLY A 84 -6.29 14.49 -1.90
C GLY A 84 -7.53 13.58 -2.01
N ASN A 85 -7.55 12.64 -2.95
CA ASN A 85 -8.67 11.70 -3.04
C ASN A 85 -8.73 10.77 -1.81
N PRO A 86 -9.92 10.27 -1.43
CA PRO A 86 -10.09 9.46 -0.21
C PRO A 86 -9.19 8.22 -0.14
N SER A 87 -8.94 7.55 -1.27
CA SER A 87 -8.08 6.36 -1.32
C SER A 87 -6.63 6.68 -0.97
N ASP A 88 -6.10 7.78 -1.52
CA ASP A 88 -4.74 8.22 -1.22
C ASP A 88 -4.61 8.65 0.24
N MET A 89 -5.63 9.30 0.83
CA MET A 89 -5.64 9.64 2.26
C MET A 89 -5.63 8.39 3.16
N ILE A 90 -6.39 7.35 2.81
CA ILE A 90 -6.38 6.07 3.52
C ILE A 90 -4.99 5.44 3.48
N GLU A 91 -4.36 5.41 2.30
CA GLU A 91 -3.00 4.88 2.15
C GLU A 91 -1.95 5.71 2.90
N GLN A 92 -2.07 7.04 2.90
CA GLN A 92 -1.23 7.92 3.72
C GLN A 92 -1.35 7.57 5.21
N GLY A 93 -2.58 7.39 5.70
CA GLY A 93 -2.82 6.98 7.08
C GLY A 93 -2.18 5.64 7.43
N GLU A 94 -2.30 4.65 6.55
CA GLU A 94 -1.67 3.35 6.73
C GLU A 94 -0.14 3.45 6.74
N LEU A 95 0.46 4.18 5.79
CA LEU A 95 1.91 4.39 5.72
C LEU A 95 2.44 5.09 6.97
N LEU A 96 1.76 6.16 7.42
CA LEU A 96 2.11 6.87 8.64
C LEU A 96 2.05 5.94 9.87
N ARG A 97 1.01 5.11 9.96
CA ARG A 97 0.85 4.11 11.03
C ARG A 97 2.00 3.10 11.02
N GLN A 98 2.34 2.53 9.87
CA GLN A 98 3.45 1.58 9.75
C GLN A 98 4.82 2.20 10.04
N LEU A 99 4.99 3.49 9.75
CA LEU A 99 6.19 4.26 10.08
C LEU A 99 6.30 4.63 11.57
N GLY A 100 5.27 4.35 12.37
CA GLY A 100 5.17 4.69 13.81
C GLY A 100 4.68 6.12 14.08
N ARG A 101 4.22 6.84 13.05
CA ARG A 101 3.73 8.23 13.12
C ARG A 101 2.23 8.25 13.40
N PHE A 102 1.83 7.67 14.54
CA PHE A 102 0.44 7.36 14.85
C PHE A 102 -0.48 8.59 14.91
N ASP A 103 -0.03 9.70 15.48
CA ASP A 103 -0.84 10.92 15.58
C ASP A 103 -1.13 11.53 14.21
N GLU A 104 -0.14 11.54 13.32
CA GLU A 104 -0.32 12.00 11.94
C GLU A 104 -1.25 11.05 11.16
N ALA A 105 -1.11 9.74 11.36
CA ALA A 105 -2.01 8.76 10.76
C ALA A 105 -3.47 9.05 11.14
N ILE A 106 -3.74 9.24 12.43
CA ILE A 106 -5.08 9.57 12.95
C ILE A 106 -5.61 10.87 12.33
N ALA A 107 -4.77 11.90 12.23
CA ALA A 107 -5.17 13.19 11.68
C ALA A 107 -5.61 13.06 10.20
N VAL A 108 -4.84 12.36 9.38
CA VAL A 108 -5.17 12.14 7.96
C VAL A 108 -6.42 11.28 7.81
N LEU A 109 -6.55 10.20 8.58
CA LEU A 109 -7.69 9.28 8.49
C LEU A 109 -9.02 9.93 8.89
N LYS A 110 -8.99 10.84 9.87
CA LYS A 110 -10.16 11.63 10.25
C LYS A 110 -10.59 12.66 9.20
N ALA A 111 -9.69 13.05 8.32
CA ALA A 111 -9.98 13.98 7.24
C ALA A 111 -10.58 13.28 6.00
N VAL A 112 -10.62 11.95 5.97
CA VAL A 112 -11.23 11.18 4.87
C VAL A 112 -12.73 11.53 4.79
N PRO A 113 -13.23 11.97 3.61
CA PRO A 113 -14.65 12.29 3.43
C PRO A 113 -15.56 11.08 3.71
N ALA A 114 -16.73 11.35 4.27
CA ALA A 114 -17.79 10.35 4.42
C ALA A 114 -18.52 10.16 3.08
N ASP A 115 -18.07 9.20 2.28
CA ASP A 115 -18.63 8.88 0.96
C ASP A 115 -19.47 7.58 0.96
N GLY A 116 -19.63 6.95 2.12
CA GLY A 116 -20.36 5.69 2.31
C GLY A 116 -19.47 4.45 2.22
N HIS A 117 -18.17 4.61 1.94
CA HIS A 117 -17.25 3.51 1.69
C HIS A 117 -15.86 3.73 2.30
N SER A 118 -15.22 4.85 1.97
CA SER A 118 -13.85 5.21 2.33
C SER A 118 -13.73 5.45 3.83
N GLU A 119 -14.70 6.12 4.45
CA GLU A 119 -14.68 6.42 5.88
C GLU A 119 -14.72 5.15 6.74
N VAL A 120 -15.39 4.08 6.28
CA VAL A 120 -15.43 2.80 6.99
C VAL A 120 -14.04 2.19 7.10
N ARG A 121 -13.27 2.25 6.01
CA ARG A 121 -11.87 1.81 6.01
C ARG A 121 -11.00 2.73 6.86
N ALA A 122 -11.18 4.04 6.74
CA ALA A 122 -10.42 5.02 7.50
C ALA A 122 -10.57 4.84 9.01
N VAL A 123 -11.79 4.64 9.51
CA VAL A 123 -12.07 4.40 10.95
C VAL A 123 -11.40 3.12 11.46
N LYS A 124 -11.36 2.05 10.66
CA LYS A 124 -10.70 0.81 11.06
C LYS A 124 -9.19 1.00 11.21
N ILE A 125 -8.56 1.68 10.26
CA ILE A 125 -7.13 1.99 10.32
C ILE A 125 -6.84 2.98 11.44
N GLU A 126 -7.71 3.96 11.68
CA GLU A 126 -7.58 4.91 12.79
C GLU A 126 -7.54 4.16 14.13
N ARG A 127 -8.40 3.14 14.29
CA ARG A 127 -8.43 2.30 15.49
C ARG A 127 -7.11 1.55 15.69
N LEU A 128 -6.51 1.01 14.62
CA LEU A 128 -5.20 0.37 14.67
C LEU A 128 -4.09 1.37 15.05
N ALA A 129 -4.15 2.58 14.52
CA ALA A 129 -3.20 3.64 14.87
C ALA A 129 -3.32 4.03 16.35
N ARG A 130 -4.54 4.13 16.89
CA ARG A 130 -4.78 4.40 18.33
C ARG A 130 -4.27 3.30 19.25
N SER A 131 -4.24 2.05 18.80
CA SER A 131 -3.67 0.94 19.57
C SER A 131 -2.15 0.80 19.38
N GLY A 132 -1.51 1.66 18.59
CA GLY A 132 -0.07 1.57 18.29
C GLY A 132 0.31 0.35 17.44
N ASP A 133 -0.65 -0.27 16.75
CA ASP A 133 -0.34 -1.37 15.83
C ASP A 133 0.37 -0.77 14.61
N SER A 134 1.54 -1.28 14.25
CA SER A 134 2.34 -0.84 13.10
C SER A 134 2.39 -1.85 11.93
N GLN A 135 1.66 -2.96 12.02
CA GLN A 135 1.62 -4.01 11.00
C GLN A 135 0.36 -3.87 10.14
N VAL A 136 0.45 -4.08 8.83
CA VAL A 136 -0.75 -4.17 7.97
C VAL A 136 -1.63 -5.31 8.48
N ARG A 137 -2.93 -5.04 8.65
CA ARG A 137 -3.93 -6.02 9.07
C ARG A 137 -4.97 -6.21 8.00
N GLU A 138 -5.50 -7.42 7.90
CA GLU A 138 -6.72 -7.65 7.15
C GLU A 138 -7.90 -6.96 7.86
N LEU A 139 -8.69 -6.22 7.09
CA LEU A 139 -9.85 -5.50 7.60
C LEU A 139 -11.10 -6.34 7.38
N HIS A 140 -11.45 -7.20 8.34
CA HIS A 140 -12.69 -7.96 8.25
C HIS A 140 -13.91 -7.01 8.30
N PRO A 141 -14.98 -7.27 7.52
CA PRO A 141 -16.28 -6.67 7.80
C PRO A 141 -16.65 -6.97 9.25
N ALA A 142 -17.38 -6.07 9.92
CA ALA A 142 -18.02 -6.47 11.16
C ALA A 142 -18.94 -7.64 10.83
N THR A 143 -18.78 -8.78 11.49
CA THR A 143 -19.85 -9.76 11.62
C THR A 143 -20.92 -9.08 12.47
N TRP A 144 -22.05 -8.77 11.84
CA TRP A 144 -23.25 -8.27 12.51
C TRP A 144 -24.04 -9.46 13.03
#